data_AF-A0A662KAU1-F1
#
_entry.id   AF-A0A662KAU1-F1
#
_cell.length_a   1.000
_cell.length_b   1.000
_cell.length_c   1.000
_cell.angle_alpha   90.00
_cell.angle_beta   90.00
_cell.angle_gamma   90.00
#
_symmetry.space_group_name_H-M   'P 1'
#
loop_
_entity.id
_entity.type
_entity.pdbx_description
1 polymer ?
#
loop_
_entity_poly.entity_id
_entity_poly.type
_entity_poly.pdbx_seq_one_letter_code
_entity_poly.pdbx_strand_id
1 'polypeptide(L)'
;MSLDIKGKEILKEAQFNKFKEAFIESLMEKISMEGRYGADIRPLIEDTLKEEAFVDFINKITELIEKSKIEKDDCSKTAGVLIEEEIADDIKEILHGQLEEEEDSNTSKEDQRLHSKGERLKFWKGPRLKRLLGGKHTRLGDISRLFKDHPILGYPVILGAMFLIISAVLFNSVYKALVVGLTLTIFPGETLKLMVANILGGLGGILLFFTSVTIVLEYILIAERRNTHIQELAREYLKRK
;
A
#
# COMPACT_ATOMS: atom_id res chain seq x y z
N MET A 1 -12.67 -7.89 -12.75
CA MET A 1 -12.57 -9.13 -13.55
C MET A 1 -13.64 -10.10 -13.03
N SER A 2 -13.96 -11.15 -13.77
CA SER A 2 -14.86 -12.20 -13.28
C SER A 2 -14.51 -13.54 -13.91
N LEU A 3 -14.78 -14.63 -13.20
CA LEU A 3 -14.59 -15.98 -13.73
C LEU A 3 -15.54 -16.26 -14.89
N ASP A 4 -14.99 -16.86 -15.94
CA ASP A 4 -15.74 -17.37 -17.09
C ASP A 4 -15.94 -18.90 -16.93
N ILE A 5 -16.72 -19.51 -17.82
CA ILE A 5 -17.26 -20.88 -17.68
C ILE A 5 -16.18 -21.89 -17.32
N LYS A 6 -15.04 -21.87 -18.03
CA LYS A 6 -13.98 -22.87 -17.84
C LYS A 6 -13.22 -22.66 -16.54
N GLY A 7 -13.05 -21.41 -16.10
CA GLY A 7 -12.47 -21.11 -14.79
C GLY A 7 -13.32 -21.67 -13.64
N LYS A 8 -14.64 -21.51 -13.73
CA LYS A 8 -15.59 -22.08 -12.77
C LYS A 8 -15.60 -23.61 -12.77
N GLU A 9 -15.50 -24.23 -13.95
CA GLU A 9 -15.39 -25.69 -14.07
C GLU A 9 -14.13 -26.23 -13.39
N ILE A 10 -12.97 -25.61 -13.62
CA ILE A 10 -11.70 -26.00 -12.98
C ILE A 10 -11.81 -25.95 -11.45
N LEU A 11 -12.34 -24.85 -10.90
CA LEU A 11 -12.50 -24.72 -9.44
C LEU A 11 -13.48 -25.74 -8.86
N LYS A 12 -14.57 -26.02 -9.60
CA LYS A 12 -15.56 -27.04 -9.22
C LYS A 12 -14.96 -28.45 -9.22
N GLU A 13 -14.20 -28.81 -10.26
CA GLU A 13 -13.51 -30.10 -10.37
C GLU A 13 -12.41 -30.26 -9.30
N ALA A 14 -11.70 -29.17 -8.99
CA ALA A 14 -10.75 -29.10 -7.90
C ALA A 14 -11.41 -29.27 -6.52
N GLN A 15 -12.74 -29.10 -6.44
CA GLN A 15 -13.55 -29.07 -5.20
C GLN A 15 -13.19 -27.89 -4.30
N PHE A 16 -12.86 -26.74 -4.86
CA PHE A 16 -12.45 -25.56 -4.09
C PHE A 16 -13.47 -25.17 -3.02
N ASN A 17 -14.78 -25.30 -3.28
CA ASN A 17 -15.83 -24.99 -2.30
C ASN A 17 -15.68 -25.74 -0.96
N LYS A 18 -15.07 -26.93 -0.94
CA LYS A 18 -14.81 -27.67 0.32
C LYS A 18 -13.68 -27.07 1.14
N PHE A 19 -12.76 -26.37 0.48
CA PHE A 19 -11.56 -25.77 1.06
C PHE A 19 -11.66 -24.25 1.19
N LYS A 20 -12.65 -23.64 0.54
CA LYS A 20 -12.84 -22.19 0.46
C LYS A 20 -12.79 -21.53 1.84
N GLU A 21 -13.54 -22.09 2.79
CA GLU A 21 -13.61 -21.55 4.15
C GLU A 21 -12.25 -21.65 4.87
N ALA A 22 -11.62 -22.83 4.87
CA ALA A 22 -10.30 -23.03 5.47
C ALA A 22 -9.22 -22.16 4.82
N PHE A 23 -9.31 -21.94 3.50
CA PHE A 23 -8.42 -21.06 2.76
C PHE A 23 -8.59 -19.59 3.19
N ILE A 24 -9.83 -19.11 3.26
CA ILE A 24 -10.14 -17.77 3.73
C ILE A 24 -9.65 -17.59 5.18
N GLU A 25 -9.83 -18.58 6.05
CA GLU A 25 -9.30 -18.53 7.42
C GLU A 25 -7.79 -18.37 7.46
N SER A 26 -7.04 -19.23 6.76
CA SER A 26 -5.57 -19.13 6.73
C SER A 26 -5.12 -17.78 6.17
N LEU A 27 -5.78 -17.30 5.10
CA LEU A 27 -5.50 -15.98 4.55
C LEU A 27 -5.77 -14.85 5.57
N MET A 28 -6.89 -14.92 6.30
CA MET A 28 -7.23 -13.96 7.34
C MET A 28 -6.26 -14.06 8.53
N GLU A 29 -5.80 -15.24 8.91
CA GLU A 29 -4.77 -15.42 9.94
C GLU A 29 -3.49 -14.67 9.56
N LYS A 30 -3.00 -14.81 8.32
CA LYS A 30 -1.84 -14.03 7.84
C LYS A 30 -2.08 -12.53 7.91
N ILE A 31 -3.23 -12.08 7.41
CA ILE A 31 -3.59 -10.66 7.42
C ILE A 31 -3.68 -10.14 8.87
N SER A 32 -4.18 -10.94 9.80
CA SER A 32 -4.33 -10.61 11.23
C SER A 32 -3.00 -10.47 11.98
N MET A 33 -1.97 -11.18 11.52
CA MET A 33 -0.63 -11.18 12.10
C MET A 33 0.24 -10.07 11.52
N GLU A 34 0.31 -10.00 10.19
CA GLU A 34 1.25 -9.09 9.53
C GLU A 34 0.64 -7.71 9.33
N GLY A 35 -0.64 -7.66 8.97
CA GLY A 35 -1.24 -6.49 8.34
C GLY A 35 -0.50 -6.14 7.05
N ARG A 36 -1.24 -5.92 5.96
CA ARG A 36 -0.62 -5.55 4.67
C ARG A 36 -1.38 -4.41 3.99
N TYR A 37 -1.61 -3.33 4.72
CA TYR A 37 -2.26 -2.15 4.17
C TYR A 37 -1.54 -1.64 2.91
N GLY A 38 -2.30 -1.38 1.85
CA GLY A 38 -1.84 -0.91 0.54
C GLY A 38 -1.17 -1.99 -0.32
N ALA A 39 -1.06 -3.23 0.16
CA ALA A 39 -0.49 -4.33 -0.62
C ALA A 39 -1.54 -4.99 -1.51
N ASP A 40 -1.07 -5.54 -2.64
CA ASP A 40 -1.84 -6.47 -3.47
C ASP A 40 -2.10 -7.75 -2.68
N ILE A 41 -3.33 -8.25 -2.73
CA ILE A 41 -3.73 -9.48 -2.06
C ILE A 41 -3.26 -10.73 -2.80
N ARG A 42 -2.98 -10.66 -4.10
CA ARG A 42 -2.58 -11.84 -4.89
C ARG A 42 -1.31 -12.52 -4.35
N PRO A 43 -0.22 -11.82 -4.01
CA PRO A 43 0.93 -12.43 -3.37
C PRO A 43 0.60 -13.13 -2.04
N LEU A 44 -0.33 -12.58 -1.24
CA LEU A 44 -0.79 -13.23 0.00
C LEU A 44 -1.54 -14.54 -0.29
N ILE A 45 -2.39 -14.54 -1.32
CA ILE A 45 -3.10 -15.74 -1.78
C ILE A 45 -2.08 -16.80 -2.25
N GLU A 46 -1.13 -16.42 -3.10
CA GLU A 46 -0.07 -17.31 -3.58
C GLU A 46 0.77 -17.89 -2.44
N ASP A 47 1.10 -17.09 -1.42
CA ASP A 47 1.82 -17.55 -0.23
C ASP A 47 0.97 -18.45 0.67
N THR A 48 -0.35 -18.24 0.72
CA THR A 48 -1.29 -19.13 1.45
C THR A 48 -1.42 -20.47 0.73
N LEU A 49 -1.44 -20.49 -0.60
CA LEU A 49 -1.50 -21.73 -1.40
C LEU A 49 -0.26 -22.62 -1.28
N LYS A 50 0.87 -22.09 -0.78
CA LYS A 50 2.11 -22.85 -0.53
C LYS A 50 2.11 -23.59 0.81
N GLU A 51 1.13 -23.36 1.68
CA GLU A 51 1.06 -24.06 2.96
C GLU A 51 0.77 -25.54 2.76
N GLU A 52 1.34 -26.37 3.63
CA GLU A 52 1.22 -27.84 3.57
C GLU A 52 -0.24 -28.31 3.46
N ALA A 53 -1.16 -27.61 4.16
CA ALA A 53 -2.59 -27.89 4.14
C ALA A 53 -3.25 -27.75 2.74
N PHE A 54 -2.67 -26.97 1.84
CA PHE A 54 -3.20 -26.70 0.50
C PHE A 54 -2.37 -27.30 -0.63
N VAL A 55 -1.25 -27.98 -0.34
CA VAL A 55 -0.35 -28.57 -1.36
C VAL A 55 -1.10 -29.56 -2.28
N ASP A 56 -1.93 -30.42 -1.72
CA ASP A 56 -2.69 -31.39 -2.53
C ASP A 56 -3.71 -30.69 -3.43
N PHE A 57 -4.33 -29.62 -2.93
CA PHE A 57 -5.29 -28.83 -3.69
C PHE A 57 -4.60 -28.06 -4.83
N ILE A 58 -3.45 -27.41 -4.57
CA ILE A 58 -2.71 -26.67 -5.60
C ILE A 58 -2.15 -27.63 -6.67
N ASN A 59 -1.70 -28.82 -6.31
CA ASN A 59 -1.28 -29.83 -7.27
C ASN A 59 -2.45 -30.25 -8.17
N LYS A 60 -3.62 -30.51 -7.57
CA LYS A 60 -4.81 -30.89 -8.34
C LYS A 60 -5.28 -29.78 -9.29
N ILE A 61 -5.35 -28.53 -8.84
CA ILE A 61 -5.81 -27.42 -9.69
C ILE A 61 -4.79 -27.12 -10.81
N THR A 62 -3.49 -27.23 -10.53
CA THR A 62 -2.44 -27.03 -11.55
C THR A 62 -2.47 -28.11 -12.62
N GLU A 63 -2.72 -29.37 -12.27
CA GLU A 63 -2.95 -30.46 -13.24
C GLU A 63 -4.16 -30.19 -14.14
N LEU A 64 -5.27 -29.66 -13.59
CA LEU A 64 -6.46 -29.30 -14.37
C LEU A 64 -6.19 -28.12 -15.31
N ILE A 65 -5.40 -27.15 -14.87
CA ILE A 65 -4.97 -26.01 -15.69
C ILE A 65 -4.00 -26.47 -16.79
N GLU A 66 -3.08 -27.39 -16.51
CA GLU A 66 -2.12 -27.93 -17.48
C GLU A 66 -2.84 -28.64 -18.64
N LYS A 67 -3.91 -29.40 -18.35
CA LYS A 67 -4.80 -30.00 -19.38
C LYS A 67 -5.40 -28.97 -20.34
N SER A 68 -5.42 -27.69 -19.96
CA SER A 68 -5.90 -26.58 -20.78
C SER A 68 -4.82 -25.91 -21.64
N LYS A 69 -3.63 -26.52 -21.76
CA LYS A 69 -2.48 -26.03 -22.56
C LYS A 69 -1.86 -24.74 -22.01
N ILE A 70 -1.93 -24.54 -20.70
CA ILE A 70 -1.08 -23.56 -20.01
C ILE A 70 0.30 -24.18 -19.77
N GLU A 71 1.35 -23.36 -19.83
CA GLU A 71 2.72 -23.84 -19.54
C GLU A 71 2.82 -24.16 -18.05
N LYS A 72 3.57 -25.19 -17.69
CA LYS A 72 3.67 -25.65 -16.30
C LYS A 72 4.06 -24.52 -15.32
N ASP A 73 4.97 -23.65 -15.76
CA ASP A 73 5.44 -22.50 -14.98
C ASP A 73 4.34 -21.45 -14.74
N ASP A 74 3.36 -21.35 -15.65
CA ASP A 74 2.22 -20.43 -15.58
C ASP A 74 1.03 -21.00 -14.79
N CYS A 75 0.98 -22.32 -14.56
CA CYS A 75 -0.16 -22.98 -13.94
C CYS A 75 -0.41 -22.48 -12.51
N SER A 76 0.65 -22.30 -11.71
CA SER A 76 0.54 -21.83 -10.32
C SER A 76 0.00 -20.40 -10.24
N LYS A 77 0.54 -19.49 -11.07
CA LYS A 77 0.04 -18.10 -11.16
C LYS A 77 -1.43 -18.06 -11.62
N THR A 78 -1.78 -18.90 -12.60
CA THR A 78 -3.16 -19.04 -13.08
C THR A 78 -4.09 -19.51 -11.96
N ALA A 79 -3.66 -20.47 -11.14
CA ALA A 79 -4.43 -20.92 -9.99
C ALA A 79 -4.66 -19.79 -8.98
N GLY A 80 -3.61 -19.00 -8.68
CA GLY A 80 -3.72 -17.81 -7.84
C GLY A 80 -4.77 -16.82 -8.34
N VAL A 81 -4.79 -16.52 -9.65
CA VAL A 81 -5.80 -15.64 -10.26
C VAL A 81 -7.20 -16.24 -10.15
N LEU A 82 -7.39 -17.53 -10.47
CA LEU A 82 -8.70 -18.18 -10.37
C LEU A 82 -9.26 -18.12 -8.94
N ILE A 83 -8.41 -18.37 -7.96
CA ILE A 83 -8.77 -18.39 -6.55
C ILE A 83 -9.09 -16.97 -6.07
N GLU A 84 -8.27 -15.99 -6.43
CA GLU A 84 -8.52 -14.57 -6.13
C GLU A 84 -9.90 -14.14 -6.64
N GLU A 85 -10.24 -14.44 -7.89
CA GLU A 85 -11.56 -14.06 -8.45
C GLU A 85 -12.73 -14.78 -7.76
N GLU A 86 -12.53 -15.99 -7.23
CA GLU A 86 -13.59 -16.75 -6.54
C GLU A 86 -13.85 -16.28 -5.10
N ILE A 87 -12.83 -15.70 -4.45
CA ILE A 87 -12.93 -15.28 -3.03
C ILE A 87 -12.91 -13.76 -2.84
N ALA A 88 -12.69 -12.97 -3.90
CA ALA A 88 -12.56 -11.52 -3.81
C ALA A 88 -13.76 -10.86 -3.13
N ASP A 89 -14.97 -11.27 -3.47
CA ASP A 89 -16.20 -10.74 -2.90
C ASP A 89 -16.33 -11.12 -1.40
N ASP A 90 -15.98 -12.36 -1.02
CA ASP A 90 -16.01 -12.78 0.38
C ASP A 90 -14.99 -11.99 1.21
N ILE A 91 -13.77 -11.80 0.69
CA ILE A 91 -12.74 -11.01 1.36
C ILE A 91 -13.19 -9.56 1.50
N LYS A 92 -13.80 -9.00 0.46
CA LYS A 92 -14.31 -7.63 0.48
C LYS A 92 -15.42 -7.47 1.52
N GLU A 93 -16.30 -8.46 1.66
CA GLU A 93 -17.34 -8.47 2.71
C GLU A 93 -16.73 -8.58 4.11
N ILE A 94 -15.82 -9.54 4.32
CA ILE A 94 -15.09 -9.77 5.57
C ILE A 94 -14.34 -8.52 6.03
N LEU A 95 -13.69 -7.83 5.09
CA LEU A 95 -12.94 -6.61 5.36
C LEU A 95 -13.79 -5.36 5.25
N HIS A 96 -15.12 -5.45 5.29
CA HIS A 96 -16.04 -4.30 5.30
C HIS A 96 -15.80 -3.29 4.17
N GLY A 97 -15.50 -3.78 2.97
CA GLY A 97 -15.21 -2.97 1.79
C GLY A 97 -13.77 -2.46 1.71
N GLN A 98 -12.88 -2.82 2.64
CA GLN A 98 -11.44 -2.48 2.61
C GLN A 98 -10.64 -3.34 1.62
N LEU A 99 -11.22 -3.62 0.45
CA LEU A 99 -10.56 -4.23 -0.70
C LEU A 99 -10.85 -3.35 -1.92
N GLU A 100 -9.89 -2.49 -2.26
CA GLU A 100 -10.02 -1.54 -3.38
C GLU A 100 -9.59 -2.21 -4.67
N GLU A 101 -10.39 -2.04 -5.72
CA GLU A 101 -10.10 -2.59 -7.05
C GLU A 101 -9.58 -1.48 -7.97
N GLU A 102 -8.38 -1.64 -8.51
CA GLU A 102 -7.78 -0.74 -9.49
C GLU A 102 -7.52 -1.49 -10.80
N GLU A 103 -7.71 -0.84 -11.95
CA GLU A 103 -7.23 -1.39 -13.22
C GLU A 103 -5.69 -1.43 -13.23
N ASP A 104 -5.13 -2.59 -13.55
CA ASP A 104 -3.69 -2.80 -13.55
C ASP A 104 -3.07 -2.28 -14.85
N SER A 105 -2.78 -0.98 -14.93
CA SER A 105 -2.24 -0.34 -16.14
C SER A 105 -0.71 -0.41 -16.28
N ASN A 106 0.02 -0.68 -15.18
CA ASN A 106 1.49 -0.66 -15.11
C ASN A 106 2.05 -2.07 -14.81
N THR A 107 1.77 -3.00 -15.71
CA THR A 107 2.03 -4.44 -15.49
C THR A 107 3.26 -4.94 -16.25
N SER A 108 3.91 -5.97 -15.71
CA SER A 108 4.93 -6.75 -16.43
C SER A 108 4.37 -7.35 -17.73
N LYS A 109 5.21 -7.49 -18.76
CA LYS A 109 4.85 -8.16 -20.02
C LYS A 109 4.40 -9.61 -19.80
N GLU A 110 4.98 -10.28 -18.82
CA GLU A 110 4.66 -11.68 -18.48
C GLU A 110 3.22 -11.81 -17.96
N ASP A 111 2.84 -10.90 -17.09
CA ASP A 111 1.54 -10.82 -16.46
C ASP A 111 0.42 -10.43 -17.45
N GLN A 112 0.73 -9.58 -18.43
CA GLN A 112 -0.17 -9.29 -19.56
C GLN A 112 -0.33 -10.50 -20.49
N ARG A 113 0.75 -11.24 -20.76
CA ARG A 113 0.72 -12.50 -21.51
C ARG A 113 -0.18 -13.51 -20.81
N LEU A 114 -0.05 -13.67 -19.49
CA LEU A 114 -0.88 -14.60 -18.72
C LEU A 114 -2.36 -14.22 -18.77
N HIS A 115 -2.67 -12.93 -18.55
CA HIS A 115 -4.05 -12.42 -18.60
C HIS A 115 -4.73 -12.71 -19.94
N SER A 116 -4.07 -12.33 -21.03
CA SER A 116 -4.59 -12.55 -22.39
C SER A 116 -4.72 -14.03 -22.75
N LYS A 117 -3.83 -14.89 -22.24
CA LYS A 117 -3.92 -16.35 -22.41
C LYS A 117 -5.13 -16.92 -21.68
N GLY A 118 -5.38 -16.50 -20.44
CA GLY A 118 -6.56 -16.95 -19.68
C GLY A 118 -7.89 -16.45 -20.26
N GLU A 119 -7.95 -15.23 -20.79
CA GLU A 119 -9.13 -14.75 -21.53
C GLU A 119 -9.40 -15.61 -22.77
N ARG A 120 -8.38 -15.92 -23.58
CA ARG A 120 -8.51 -16.80 -24.76
C ARG A 120 -8.99 -18.20 -24.39
N LEU A 121 -8.57 -18.70 -23.23
CA LEU A 121 -8.97 -20.00 -22.71
C LEU A 121 -10.29 -19.98 -21.95
N LYS A 122 -10.96 -18.82 -21.83
CA LYS A 122 -12.24 -18.64 -21.11
C LYS A 122 -12.14 -18.99 -19.63
N PHE A 123 -11.01 -18.66 -19.01
CA PHE A 123 -10.83 -18.76 -17.56
C PHE A 123 -11.48 -17.58 -16.83
N TRP A 124 -11.33 -16.39 -17.40
CA TRP A 124 -11.90 -15.14 -16.87
C TRP A 124 -12.25 -14.19 -18.02
N LYS A 125 -12.98 -13.13 -17.67
CA LYS A 125 -13.38 -12.06 -18.58
C LYS A 125 -13.30 -10.69 -17.89
N GLY A 126 -13.05 -9.67 -18.71
CA GLY A 126 -13.03 -8.27 -18.29
C GLY A 126 -11.64 -7.75 -17.99
N PRO A 127 -11.52 -6.47 -17.60
CA PRO A 127 -10.23 -5.85 -17.36
C PRO A 127 -9.53 -6.51 -16.17
N ARG A 128 -8.20 -6.61 -16.28
CA ARG A 128 -7.34 -7.06 -15.20
C ARG A 128 -7.41 -6.08 -14.03
N LEU A 129 -7.74 -6.59 -12.86
CA LEU A 129 -7.79 -5.80 -11.64
C LEU A 129 -6.64 -6.18 -10.70
N LYS A 130 -6.17 -5.19 -9.96
CA LYS A 130 -5.41 -5.32 -8.73
C LYS A 130 -6.34 -5.09 -7.56
N ARG A 131 -6.22 -5.92 -6.53
CA ARG A 131 -7.03 -5.80 -5.31
C ARG A 131 -6.13 -5.42 -4.14
N LEU A 132 -6.26 -4.18 -3.70
CA LEU A 132 -5.41 -3.59 -2.68
C LEU A 132 -6.12 -3.59 -1.32
N LEU A 133 -5.45 -4.07 -0.29
CA LEU A 133 -5.96 -4.04 1.08
C LEU A 133 -6.01 -2.62 1.64
N GLY A 134 -7.18 -2.14 2.05
CA GLY A 134 -7.38 -0.80 2.64
C GLY A 134 -7.20 0.39 1.70
N GLY A 135 -6.91 0.12 0.43
CA GLY A 135 -6.81 1.11 -0.64
C GLY A 135 -5.45 1.80 -0.79
N LYS A 136 -5.29 2.53 -1.88
CA LYS A 136 -4.03 3.18 -2.25
C LYS A 136 -4.03 4.65 -1.90
N HIS A 137 -3.37 4.99 -0.79
CA HIS A 137 -3.08 6.38 -0.50
C HIS A 137 -1.76 6.84 -1.11
N THR A 138 -1.82 7.95 -1.84
CA THR A 138 -0.63 8.60 -2.38
C THR A 138 0.05 9.39 -1.27
N ARG A 139 1.37 9.24 -1.12
CA ARG A 139 2.16 9.93 -0.07
C ARG A 139 1.91 11.45 -0.04
N LEU A 140 1.78 12.07 -1.21
CA LEU A 140 1.47 13.50 -1.34
C LEU A 140 0.02 13.83 -0.95
N GLY A 141 -0.93 12.95 -1.27
CA GLY A 141 -2.32 13.09 -0.84
C GLY A 141 -2.46 12.99 0.67
N ASP A 142 -1.70 12.10 1.32
CA ASP A 142 -1.67 11.97 2.78
C ASP A 142 -1.06 13.20 3.45
N ILE A 143 0.06 13.73 2.93
CA ILE A 143 0.65 14.98 3.45
C ILE A 143 -0.35 16.14 3.28
N SER A 144 -1.01 16.26 2.12
CA SER A 144 -2.00 17.30 1.87
C SER A 144 -3.21 17.20 2.81
N ARG A 145 -3.74 15.98 3.03
CA ARG A 145 -4.78 15.73 4.04
C ARG A 145 -4.32 16.13 5.44
N LEU A 146 -3.10 15.80 5.81
CA LEU A 146 -2.54 16.10 7.12
C LEU A 146 -2.48 17.61 7.39
N PHE A 147 -2.10 18.42 6.40
CA PHE A 147 -2.19 19.90 6.51
C PHE A 147 -3.64 20.42 6.53
N LYS A 148 -4.57 19.74 5.85
CA LYS A 148 -5.99 20.10 5.84
C LYS A 148 -6.67 19.78 7.17
N ASP A 149 -6.39 18.61 7.74
CA ASP A 149 -6.97 18.11 8.98
C ASP A 149 -6.33 18.76 10.20
N HIS A 150 -5.05 19.11 10.10
CA HIS A 150 -4.29 19.82 11.13
C HIS A 150 -3.71 21.13 10.57
N PRO A 151 -4.54 22.17 10.39
CA PRO A 151 -4.07 23.48 9.92
C PRO A 151 -3.02 24.09 10.87
N ILE A 152 -2.97 23.62 12.12
CA ILE A 152 -1.97 24.02 13.09
C ILE A 152 -0.53 23.72 12.66
N LEU A 153 -0.32 22.70 11.82
CA LEU A 153 0.99 22.35 11.25
C LEU A 153 1.40 23.29 10.12
N GLY A 154 0.45 23.98 9.47
CA GLY A 154 0.74 24.96 8.43
C GLY A 154 1.41 26.23 8.96
N TYR A 155 0.98 26.70 10.13
CA TYR A 155 1.53 27.91 10.75
C TYR A 155 3.04 27.87 10.99
N PRO A 156 3.63 26.84 11.63
CA PRO A 156 5.07 26.79 11.85
C PRO A 156 5.86 26.66 10.55
N VAL A 157 5.32 26.00 9.51
CA VAL A 157 5.96 25.96 8.18
C VAL A 157 6.00 27.35 7.55
N ILE A 158 4.87 28.05 7.53
CA ILE A 158 4.78 29.40 6.96
C ILE A 158 5.67 30.36 7.74
N LEU A 159 5.60 30.34 9.07
CA LEU A 159 6.39 31.22 9.93
C LEU A 159 7.88 30.94 9.80
N GLY A 160 8.28 29.67 9.74
CA GLY A 160 9.66 29.26 9.54
C GLY A 160 10.22 29.70 8.18
N ALA A 161 9.44 29.53 7.10
CA ALA A 161 9.80 30.02 5.78
C ALA A 161 9.93 31.55 5.75
N MET A 162 8.98 32.26 6.37
CA MET A 162 9.04 33.73 6.49
C MET A 162 10.29 34.20 7.23
N PHE A 163 10.66 33.55 8.33
CA PHE A 163 11.88 33.89 9.07
C PHE A 163 13.15 33.64 8.25
N LEU A 164 13.21 32.55 7.47
CA LEU A 164 14.33 32.30 6.55
C LEU A 164 14.39 33.33 5.42
N ILE A 165 13.26 33.75 4.86
CA ILE A 165 13.22 34.80 3.82
C ILE A 165 13.74 36.12 4.38
N ILE A 166 13.27 36.52 5.56
CA ILE A 166 13.74 37.74 6.22
C ILE A 166 15.25 37.63 6.52
N SER A 167 15.70 36.48 7.03
CA SER A 167 17.12 36.20 7.26
C SER A 167 17.96 36.32 5.98
N ALA A 168 17.48 35.78 4.85
CA ALA A 168 18.16 35.84 3.56
C ALA A 168 18.33 37.28 3.04
N VAL A 169 17.27 38.09 3.19
CA VAL A 169 17.31 39.52 2.85
C VAL A 169 18.30 40.26 3.76
N LEU A 170 18.34 39.95 5.06
CA LEU A 170 19.25 40.60 5.99
C LEU A 170 20.72 40.21 5.74
N PHE A 171 21.00 38.95 5.42
CA PHE A 171 22.33 38.49 5.01
C PHE A 171 22.74 38.93 3.60
N ASN A 172 21.78 39.41 2.80
CA ASN A 172 21.91 39.58 1.35
C ASN A 172 22.39 38.28 0.66
N SER A 173 21.97 37.13 1.18
CA SER A 173 22.41 35.81 0.73
C SER A 173 21.45 34.73 1.22
N VAL A 174 20.81 34.06 0.26
CA VAL A 174 19.99 32.87 0.52
C VAL A 174 20.84 31.74 1.11
N TYR A 175 22.07 31.58 0.63
CA TYR A 175 23.00 30.57 1.11
C TYR A 175 23.28 30.72 2.61
N LYS A 176 23.59 31.94 3.08
CA LYS A 176 23.87 32.18 4.51
C LYS A 176 22.65 31.89 5.38
N ALA A 177 21.45 32.29 4.96
CA ALA A 177 20.23 32.01 5.69
C ALA A 177 19.91 30.52 5.78
N LEU A 178 20.12 29.77 4.69
CA LEU A 178 19.95 28.32 4.68
C LEU A 178 20.98 27.62 5.58
N VAL A 179 22.24 28.05 5.55
CA VAL A 179 23.28 27.50 6.43
C VAL A 179 22.88 27.75 7.89
N VAL A 180 22.57 28.99 8.29
CA VAL A 180 22.10 29.29 9.66
C VAL A 180 20.87 28.45 10.04
N GLY A 181 19.90 28.33 9.15
CA GLY A 181 18.68 27.58 9.42
C GLY A 181 18.91 26.07 9.57
N LEU A 182 19.80 25.49 8.78
CA LEU A 182 20.05 24.05 8.78
C LEU A 182 21.05 23.61 9.85
N THR A 183 22.07 24.43 10.11
CA THR A 183 23.20 24.05 10.98
C THR A 183 23.23 24.82 12.29
N LEU A 184 22.36 25.82 12.47
CA LEU A 184 22.37 26.75 13.61
C LEU A 184 23.71 27.46 13.80
N THR A 185 24.54 27.51 12.75
CA THR A 185 25.84 28.19 12.81
C THR A 185 25.67 29.69 12.72
N ILE A 186 26.38 30.43 13.55
CA ILE A 186 26.37 31.89 13.56
C ILE A 186 27.42 32.41 12.57
N PHE A 187 27.02 33.26 11.63
CA PHE A 187 27.99 34.01 10.83
C PHE A 187 28.56 35.19 11.63
N PRO A 188 29.89 35.34 11.71
CA PRO A 188 30.52 36.39 12.51
C PRO A 188 30.26 37.78 11.90
N GLY A 189 29.93 38.74 12.77
CA GLY A 189 29.79 40.15 12.41
C GLY A 189 29.18 40.98 13.54
N GLU A 190 29.65 42.22 13.70
CA GLU A 190 29.28 43.11 14.82
C GLU A 190 28.01 43.93 14.56
N THR A 191 27.44 43.85 13.36
CA THR A 191 26.27 44.65 13.01
C THR A 191 24.99 44.02 13.57
N LEU A 192 24.12 44.85 14.14
CA LEU A 192 22.80 44.45 14.63
C LEU A 192 21.99 43.70 13.56
N LYS A 193 22.15 44.11 12.29
CA LYS A 193 21.55 43.45 11.12
C LYS A 193 21.92 41.97 11.03
N LEU A 194 23.20 41.62 11.21
CA LEU A 194 23.69 40.23 11.13
C LEU A 194 23.25 39.41 12.35
N MET A 195 23.20 40.02 13.54
CA MET A 195 22.70 39.36 14.75
C MET A 195 21.22 38.97 14.61
N VAL A 196 20.38 39.90 14.16
CA VAL A 196 18.95 39.63 13.89
C VAL A 196 18.78 38.59 12.78
N ALA A 197 19.61 38.64 11.73
CA ALA A 197 19.58 37.65 10.65
C ALA A 197 19.90 36.23 11.15
N ASN A 198 20.90 36.08 12.03
CA ASN A 198 21.26 34.81 12.64
C ASN A 198 20.11 34.26 13.52
N ILE A 199 19.49 35.10 14.36
CA ILE A 199 18.38 34.69 15.24
C ILE A 199 17.17 34.25 14.42
N LEU A 200 16.75 35.06 13.44
CA LEU A 200 15.61 34.72 12.59
C LEU A 200 15.89 33.48 11.74
N GLY A 201 17.11 33.36 11.19
CA GLY A 201 17.53 32.17 10.45
C GLY A 201 17.45 30.91 11.30
N GLY A 202 17.97 30.97 12.53
CA GLY A 202 17.97 29.84 13.47
C GLY A 202 16.55 29.45 13.92
N LEU A 203 15.72 30.43 14.30
CA LEU A 203 14.32 30.18 14.67
C LEU A 203 13.53 29.59 13.49
N GLY A 204 13.73 30.12 12.28
CA GLY A 204 13.08 29.61 11.08
C GLY A 204 13.48 28.17 10.76
N GLY A 205 14.77 27.87 10.90
CA GLY A 205 15.32 26.52 10.79
C GLY A 205 14.74 25.53 11.78
N ILE A 206 14.70 25.89 13.07
CA ILE A 206 14.13 25.08 14.15
C ILE A 206 12.66 24.76 13.86
N LEU A 207 11.85 25.76 13.51
CA LEU A 207 10.44 25.56 13.21
C LEU A 207 10.21 24.58 12.06
N LEU A 208 10.96 24.73 10.97
CA LEU A 208 10.84 23.84 9.81
C LEU A 208 11.34 22.42 10.13
N PHE A 209 12.44 22.29 10.88
CA PHE A 209 12.99 21.00 11.26
C PHE A 209 12.02 20.19 12.10
N PHE A 210 11.53 20.74 13.22
CA PHE A 210 10.60 20.03 14.10
C PHE A 210 9.29 19.70 13.39
N THR A 211 8.76 20.63 12.58
CA THR A 211 7.54 20.35 11.82
C THR A 211 7.75 19.23 10.79
N SER A 212 8.92 19.18 10.15
CA SER A 212 9.26 18.09 9.22
C SER A 212 9.34 16.74 9.93
N VAL A 213 9.97 16.69 11.11
CA VAL A 213 10.03 15.48 11.94
C VAL A 213 8.62 15.05 12.37
N THR A 214 7.77 15.99 12.80
CA THR A 214 6.37 15.71 13.15
C THR A 214 5.59 15.11 11.98
N ILE A 215 5.72 15.67 10.77
CA ILE A 215 5.04 15.15 9.58
C ILE A 215 5.48 13.71 9.28
N VAL A 216 6.78 13.41 9.40
CA VAL A 216 7.31 12.07 9.18
C VAL A 216 6.78 11.09 10.23
N LEU A 217 6.78 11.47 11.51
CA LEU A 217 6.26 10.63 12.60
C LEU A 217 4.76 10.37 12.44
N GLU A 218 3.98 11.41 12.14
CA GLU A 218 2.54 11.29 11.94
C GLU A 218 2.22 10.40 10.74
N TYR A 219 2.99 10.52 9.65
CA TYR A 219 2.86 9.62 8.50
C TYR A 219 3.13 8.16 8.88
N ILE A 220 4.17 7.88 9.67
CA ILE A 220 4.47 6.53 10.16
C ILE A 220 3.31 6.00 11.03
N LEU A 221 2.82 6.81 11.97
CA LEU A 221 1.71 6.44 12.86
C LEU A 221 0.40 6.20 12.09
N ILE A 222 0.12 6.99 11.06
CA ILE A 222 -1.05 6.77 10.20
C ILE A 222 -0.92 5.45 9.44
N ALA A 223 0.26 5.17 8.88
CA ALA A 223 0.52 3.92 8.19
C ALA A 223 0.36 2.71 9.13
N GLU A 224 0.90 2.81 10.36
CA GLU A 224 0.76 1.78 11.38
C GLU A 224 -0.71 1.58 11.78
N ARG A 225 -1.45 2.66 12.08
CA ARG A 225 -2.87 2.60 12.44
C ARG A 225 -3.71 1.96 11.35
N ARG A 226 -3.46 2.31 10.08
CA ARG A 226 -4.14 1.69 8.93
C ARG A 226 -3.84 0.19 8.85
N ASN A 227 -2.60 -0.20 9.13
CA ASN A 227 -2.21 -1.60 9.17
C ASN A 227 -2.90 -2.35 10.31
N THR A 228 -2.91 -1.78 11.51
CA THR A 228 -3.61 -2.32 12.69
C THR A 228 -5.10 -2.44 12.42
N HIS A 229 -5.71 -1.48 11.73
CA HIS A 229 -7.13 -1.57 11.37
C HIS A 229 -7.43 -2.79 10.50
N ILE A 230 -6.63 -3.04 9.46
CA ILE A 230 -6.77 -4.25 8.62
C ILE A 230 -6.56 -5.54 9.45
N GLN A 231 -5.58 -5.55 10.36
CA GLN A 231 -5.38 -6.68 11.27
C GLN A 231 -6.60 -6.91 12.17
N GLU A 232 -7.20 -5.85 12.71
CA GLU A 232 -8.37 -5.93 13.58
C GLU A 232 -9.58 -6.49 12.85
N LEU A 233 -9.84 -6.06 11.60
CA LEU A 233 -10.93 -6.62 10.79
C LEU A 233 -10.76 -8.12 10.55
N ALA A 234 -9.54 -8.56 10.22
CA ALA A 234 -9.23 -9.98 10.07
C ALA A 234 -9.38 -10.75 11.39
N ARG A 235 -8.95 -10.19 12.53
CA ARG A 235 -9.15 -10.80 13.86
C ARG A 235 -10.62 -10.88 14.24
N GLU A 236 -11.41 -9.88 13.87
CA GLU A 236 -12.84 -9.87 14.16
C GLU A 236 -13.56 -11.00 13.44
N TYR A 237 -13.22 -11.26 12.17
CA TYR A 237 -13.68 -12.43 11.45
C TYR A 237 -13.33 -13.75 12.15
N LEU A 238 -12.06 -13.93 12.51
CA LEU A 238 -11.59 -15.16 13.17
C LEU A 238 -12.23 -15.39 14.55
N LYS A 239 -12.62 -14.33 15.27
CA LYS A 239 -13.30 -14.43 16.58
C LYS A 239 -14.79 -14.76 16.50
N ARG A 240 -15.43 -14.48 15.37
CA ARG A 240 -16.88 -14.69 15.18
C ARG A 240 -17.22 -16.13 14.79
N LYS A 241 -16.20 -16.96 14.58
CA LYS A 241 -16.30 -18.38 14.24
C LYS A 241 -15.99 -19.25 15.45
#